data_AF-A0A1F8SKB5-F1
#
_entry.id   AF-A0A1F8SKB5-F1
#
_cell.length_a   1.000
_cell.length_b   1.000
_cell.length_c   1.000
_cell.angle_alpha   90.00
_cell.angle_beta   90.00
_cell.angle_gamma   90.00
#
_symmetry.space_group_name_H-M   'P 1'
#
loop_
_entity.id
_entity.type
_entity.pdbx_description
1 polymer ?
#
loop_
_entity_poly.entity_id
_entity_poly.type
_entity_poly.pdbx_seq_one_letter_code
_entity_poly.pdbx_strand_id
1 'polypeptide(L)'
;ANVEALIAQGVQVIIICPQDATAAAAAAEEARAAGVKVISYDRLIRETEAVDYYVTFDSISVGAAQAQYLVDKATGTGNPLFLYAGAASDNNAFLFFEGAWNVLQPKIVDGTFVIKNSSEAVALQDKATLTRDEMGKIIGQVTTDWKFDVAKNLAEANLTATEDADKGNVFILAPNDGTARAIADAFAADKDVTSYVVTGQDAEIPSVQYIIDGKQSMTVLKDVRTLVSDAIAAAIAYLEGSAPEQTATYNNGVIDVPAKPSVVVTVDKSNVKAALIDSGYYTADMFTGLP
;
A
#
# COMPACT_ATOMS: atom_id res chain seq x y z
N ALA A 1 5.69 -26.51 -0.20
CA ALA A 1 7.17 -26.55 -0.27
C ALA A 1 7.87 -25.85 0.91
N ASN A 2 7.82 -24.51 1.07
CA ASN A 2 8.53 -23.85 2.20
C ASN A 2 7.89 -24.16 3.57
N VAL A 3 6.55 -24.10 3.67
CA VAL A 3 5.82 -24.42 4.91
C VAL A 3 6.04 -25.86 5.33
N GLU A 4 5.84 -26.83 4.42
CA GLU A 4 6.17 -28.25 4.62
C GLU A 4 7.59 -28.45 5.19
N ALA A 5 8.59 -27.76 4.64
CA ALA A 5 9.97 -27.90 5.09
C ALA A 5 10.18 -27.38 6.53
N LEU A 6 9.48 -26.29 6.91
CA LEU A 6 9.51 -25.77 8.28
C LEU A 6 8.79 -26.72 9.25
N ILE A 7 7.65 -27.27 8.86
CA ILE A 7 6.92 -28.29 9.64
C ILE A 7 7.83 -29.50 9.88
N ALA A 8 8.52 -30.00 8.86
CA ALA A 8 9.45 -31.11 8.98
C ALA A 8 10.66 -30.81 9.90
N GLN A 9 11.01 -29.54 10.09
CA GLN A 9 12.03 -29.08 11.04
C GLN A 9 11.50 -28.95 12.48
N GLY A 10 10.20 -29.17 12.71
CA GLY A 10 9.60 -29.14 14.05
C GLY A 10 9.33 -27.74 14.59
N VAL A 11 9.13 -26.74 13.72
CA VAL A 11 8.71 -25.40 14.17
C VAL A 11 7.33 -25.47 14.84
N GLN A 12 7.09 -24.60 15.82
CA GLN A 12 5.79 -24.51 16.52
C GLN A 12 4.97 -23.28 16.09
N VAL A 13 5.63 -22.29 15.49
CA VAL A 13 5.01 -21.07 14.96
C VAL A 13 5.61 -20.77 13.59
N ILE A 14 4.78 -20.43 12.62
CA ILE A 14 5.19 -19.92 11.29
C ILE A 14 4.69 -18.50 11.13
N ILE A 15 5.61 -17.60 10.83
CA ILE A 15 5.34 -16.23 10.40
C ILE A 15 5.41 -16.23 8.87
N ILE A 16 4.33 -15.84 8.19
CA ILE A 16 4.19 -15.97 6.74
C ILE A 16 3.60 -14.71 6.11
N CYS A 17 4.32 -14.12 5.16
CA CYS A 17 3.78 -13.11 4.24
C CYS A 17 3.37 -13.80 2.93
N PRO A 18 2.06 -13.93 2.63
CA PRO A 18 1.61 -14.60 1.41
C PRO A 18 1.90 -13.76 0.15
N GLN A 19 2.41 -14.42 -0.89
CA GLN A 19 2.50 -13.83 -2.22
C GLN A 19 1.13 -13.67 -2.87
N ASP A 20 0.27 -14.68 -2.70
CA ASP A 20 -1.15 -14.65 -3.09
C ASP A 20 -1.98 -14.99 -1.86
N ALA A 21 -2.87 -14.07 -1.49
CA ALA A 21 -3.62 -14.11 -0.25
C ALA A 21 -4.52 -15.35 -0.14
N THR A 22 -5.18 -15.75 -1.23
CA THR A 22 -6.14 -16.87 -1.22
C THR A 22 -5.43 -18.20 -1.45
N ALA A 23 -4.43 -18.25 -2.33
CA ALA A 23 -3.69 -19.49 -2.59
C ALA A 23 -2.89 -19.98 -1.36
N ALA A 24 -2.52 -19.07 -0.45
CA ALA A 24 -1.84 -19.41 0.80
C ALA A 24 -2.72 -20.13 1.83
N ALA A 25 -4.04 -20.23 1.62
CA ALA A 25 -4.97 -20.95 2.51
C ALA A 25 -4.51 -22.39 2.79
N ALA A 26 -4.18 -23.14 1.73
CA ALA A 26 -3.75 -24.53 1.85
C ALA A 26 -2.46 -24.68 2.69
N ALA A 27 -1.54 -23.73 2.57
CA ALA A 27 -0.31 -23.73 3.35
C ALA A 27 -0.57 -23.46 4.84
N ALA A 28 -1.50 -22.54 5.15
CA ALA A 28 -1.92 -22.28 6.53
C ALA A 28 -2.65 -23.49 7.15
N GLU A 29 -3.52 -24.14 6.38
CA GLU A 29 -4.25 -25.35 6.79
C GLU A 29 -3.31 -26.51 7.09
N GLU A 30 -2.28 -26.71 6.27
CA GLU A 30 -1.26 -27.73 6.49
C GLU A 30 -0.46 -27.47 7.78
N ALA A 31 -0.02 -26.22 8.01
CA ALA A 31 0.63 -25.83 9.26
C ALA A 31 -0.26 -26.12 10.47
N ARG A 32 -1.53 -25.72 10.42
CA ARG A 32 -2.48 -25.98 11.51
C ARG A 32 -2.71 -27.47 11.74
N ALA A 33 -2.82 -28.27 10.69
CA ALA A 33 -2.98 -29.72 10.79
C ALA A 33 -1.79 -30.40 11.48
N ALA A 34 -0.59 -29.81 11.35
CA ALA A 34 0.61 -30.23 12.07
C ALA A 34 0.73 -29.66 13.50
N GLY A 35 -0.27 -28.91 13.98
CA GLY A 35 -0.26 -28.27 15.30
C GLY A 35 0.59 -27.00 15.37
N VAL A 36 0.98 -26.44 14.23
CA VAL A 36 1.80 -25.22 14.13
C VAL A 36 0.90 -23.99 14.09
N LYS A 37 1.23 -22.97 14.89
CA LYS A 37 0.54 -21.68 14.88
C LYS A 37 0.91 -20.86 13.66
N VAL A 38 -0.07 -20.19 13.06
CA VAL A 38 0.11 -19.38 11.85
C VAL A 38 -0.10 -17.91 12.14
N ILE A 39 0.97 -17.13 12.02
CA ILE A 39 0.93 -15.67 12.05
C ILE A 39 1.04 -15.16 10.61
N SER A 40 -0.05 -14.61 10.08
CA SER A 40 0.00 -13.88 8.83
C SER A 40 0.77 -12.58 9.04
N TYR A 41 1.67 -12.23 8.13
CA TYR A 41 2.62 -11.12 8.31
C TYR A 41 2.55 -10.15 7.13
N ASP A 42 2.31 -8.87 7.42
CA ASP A 42 2.08 -7.76 6.50
C ASP A 42 0.85 -7.94 5.59
N ARG A 43 0.71 -9.08 4.91
CA ARG A 43 -0.45 -9.45 4.08
C ARG A 43 -1.28 -10.52 4.75
N LEU A 44 -2.60 -10.42 4.61
CA LEU A 44 -3.56 -11.34 5.20
C LEU A 44 -3.78 -12.58 4.30
N ILE A 45 -3.58 -13.78 4.86
CA ILE A 45 -4.04 -15.04 4.26
C ILE A 45 -5.56 -15.11 4.35
N ARG A 46 -6.22 -15.39 3.23
CA ARG A 46 -7.68 -15.34 3.06
C ARG A 46 -8.30 -16.72 2.86
N GLU A 47 -9.63 -16.77 2.96
CA GLU A 47 -10.47 -17.92 2.63
C GLU A 47 -10.17 -19.18 3.44
N THR A 48 -9.73 -19.03 4.69
CA THR A 48 -9.47 -20.15 5.60
C THR A 48 -9.65 -19.74 7.04
N GLU A 49 -10.05 -20.67 7.90
CA GLU A 49 -9.95 -20.47 9.34
C GLU A 49 -8.48 -20.50 9.80
N ALA A 50 -7.59 -20.98 8.92
CA ALA A 50 -6.13 -21.24 8.93
C ALA A 50 -5.19 -20.32 9.71
N VAL A 51 -5.64 -19.14 10.14
CA VAL A 51 -4.79 -18.06 10.67
C VAL A 51 -5.06 -17.83 12.16
N ASP A 52 -4.02 -17.86 12.99
CA ASP A 52 -4.15 -17.64 14.43
C ASP A 52 -4.03 -16.15 14.80
N TYR A 53 -3.22 -15.39 14.06
CA TYR A 53 -2.98 -13.97 14.32
C TYR A 53 -2.50 -13.23 13.05
N TYR A 54 -2.73 -11.92 12.98
CA TYR A 54 -2.28 -11.07 11.88
C TYR A 54 -1.45 -9.88 12.39
N VAL A 55 -0.19 -9.84 11.98
CA VAL A 55 0.73 -8.74 12.23
C VAL A 55 0.74 -7.83 11.00
N THR A 56 0.29 -6.59 11.15
CA THR A 56 0.08 -5.67 10.02
C THR A 56 0.31 -4.22 10.43
N PHE A 57 0.46 -3.35 9.43
CA PHE A 57 0.17 -1.93 9.60
C PHE A 57 -1.32 -1.66 9.38
N ASP A 58 -1.80 -0.49 9.78
CA ASP A 58 -3.13 -0.02 9.38
C ASP A 58 -3.16 0.36 7.89
N SER A 59 -3.43 -0.63 7.03
CA SER A 59 -3.43 -0.47 5.58
C SER A 59 -4.50 0.51 5.07
N ILE A 60 -5.65 0.64 5.75
CA ILE A 60 -6.67 1.64 5.36
C ILE A 60 -6.11 3.05 5.59
N SER A 61 -5.44 3.26 6.72
CA SER A 61 -4.78 4.54 7.03
C SER A 61 -3.65 4.88 6.05
N VAL A 62 -2.95 3.91 5.49
CA VAL A 62 -1.95 4.17 4.42
C VAL A 62 -2.60 4.80 3.19
N GLY A 63 -3.67 4.18 2.67
CA GLY A 63 -4.40 4.70 1.52
C GLY A 63 -5.00 6.08 1.79
N ALA A 64 -5.60 6.25 2.97
CA ALA A 64 -6.17 7.53 3.39
C ALA A 64 -5.10 8.63 3.48
N ALA A 65 -3.91 8.32 4.01
CA ALA A 65 -2.80 9.26 4.09
C ALA A 65 -2.27 9.67 2.70
N GLN A 66 -2.17 8.73 1.76
CA GLN A 66 -1.80 9.02 0.37
C GLN A 66 -2.82 9.97 -0.28
N ALA A 67 -4.11 9.61 -0.23
CA ALA A 67 -5.17 10.43 -0.79
C ALA A 67 -5.28 11.82 -0.13
N GLN A 68 -5.19 11.89 1.20
CA GLN A 68 -5.28 13.16 1.92
C GLN A 68 -4.15 14.11 1.51
N TYR A 69 -2.94 13.59 1.26
CA TYR A 69 -1.85 14.40 0.75
C TYR A 69 -2.18 15.03 -0.61
N LEU A 70 -2.82 14.29 -1.52
CA LEU A 70 -3.28 14.83 -2.80
C LEU A 70 -4.33 15.93 -2.60
N VAL A 71 -5.32 15.68 -1.73
CA VAL A 71 -6.38 16.64 -1.39
C VAL A 71 -5.79 17.94 -0.83
N ASP A 72 -4.82 17.83 0.09
CA ASP A 72 -4.19 18.99 0.75
C ASP A 72 -3.35 19.85 -0.20
N LYS A 73 -2.88 19.27 -1.32
CA LYS A 73 -2.12 19.97 -2.36
C LYS A 73 -3.00 20.49 -3.50
N ALA A 74 -4.25 20.05 -3.59
CA ALA A 74 -5.17 20.48 -4.62
C ALA A 74 -5.81 21.84 -4.28
N THR A 75 -6.00 22.64 -5.32
CA THR A 75 -6.74 23.91 -5.24
C THR A 75 -7.69 24.02 -6.41
N GLY A 76 -8.84 24.68 -6.23
CA GLY A 76 -9.82 24.83 -7.30
C GLY A 76 -10.48 23.51 -7.70
N THR A 77 -10.92 23.42 -8.96
CA THR A 77 -11.66 22.30 -9.52
C THR A 77 -11.04 21.82 -10.83
N GLY A 78 -11.40 20.62 -11.28
CA GLY A 78 -10.96 20.07 -12.55
C GLY A 78 -9.54 19.51 -12.54
N ASN A 79 -8.95 19.27 -11.38
CA ASN A 79 -7.58 18.76 -11.27
C ASN A 79 -7.50 17.33 -11.85
N PRO A 80 -6.64 17.06 -12.85
CA PRO A 80 -6.47 15.72 -13.40
C PRO A 80 -5.94 14.74 -12.35
N LEU A 81 -6.66 13.65 -12.12
CA LEU A 81 -6.33 12.60 -11.17
C LEU A 81 -6.04 11.29 -11.89
N PHE A 82 -4.87 10.74 -11.64
CA PHE A 82 -4.44 9.43 -12.12
C PHE A 82 -4.36 8.45 -10.95
N LEU A 83 -5.10 7.36 -11.05
CA LEU A 83 -5.18 6.32 -10.04
C LEU A 83 -4.22 5.19 -10.40
N TYR A 84 -3.48 4.66 -9.44
CA TYR A 84 -2.69 3.44 -9.59
C TYR A 84 -2.87 2.57 -8.34
N ALA A 85 -2.86 1.25 -8.53
CA ALA A 85 -3.10 0.29 -7.47
C ALA A 85 -2.05 -0.83 -7.44
N GLY A 86 -2.01 -1.56 -6.33
CA GLY A 86 -1.16 -2.74 -6.18
C GLY A 86 -1.64 -3.96 -6.96
N ALA A 87 -1.03 -5.13 -6.69
CA ALA A 87 -1.44 -6.40 -7.27
C ALA A 87 -2.77 -6.91 -6.69
N ALA A 88 -3.66 -7.44 -7.54
CA ALA A 88 -4.96 -7.96 -7.08
C ALA A 88 -4.86 -9.28 -6.26
N SER A 89 -3.73 -9.99 -6.33
CA SER A 89 -3.43 -11.14 -5.47
C SER A 89 -3.07 -10.74 -4.03
N ASP A 90 -2.82 -9.46 -3.79
CA ASP A 90 -2.50 -8.88 -2.49
C ASP A 90 -3.74 -8.24 -1.87
N ASN A 91 -4.14 -8.69 -0.67
CA ASN A 91 -5.26 -8.09 0.04
C ASN A 91 -5.02 -6.61 0.39
N ASN A 92 -3.77 -6.23 0.67
CA ASN A 92 -3.44 -4.86 1.04
C ASN A 92 -3.68 -3.88 -0.11
N ALA A 93 -3.55 -4.30 -1.37
CA ALA A 93 -3.86 -3.45 -2.52
C ALA A 93 -5.32 -2.96 -2.49
N PHE A 94 -6.25 -3.80 -2.02
CA PHE A 94 -7.65 -3.41 -1.83
C PHE A 94 -7.82 -2.47 -0.64
N LEU A 95 -7.14 -2.72 0.48
CA LEU A 95 -7.23 -1.86 1.67
C LEU A 95 -6.62 -0.47 1.41
N PHE A 96 -5.48 -0.39 0.72
CA PHE A 96 -4.89 0.87 0.29
C PHE A 96 -5.84 1.63 -0.64
N PHE A 97 -6.41 0.93 -1.63
CA PHE A 97 -7.35 1.55 -2.57
C PHE A 97 -8.63 2.02 -1.87
N GLU A 98 -9.18 1.24 -0.96
CA GLU A 98 -10.35 1.60 -0.14
C GLU A 98 -10.08 2.85 0.70
N GLY A 99 -8.97 2.86 1.44
CA GLY A 99 -8.57 4.02 2.24
C GLY A 99 -8.42 5.29 1.40
N ALA A 100 -7.80 5.17 0.22
CA ALA A 100 -7.65 6.29 -0.70
C ALA A 100 -9.00 6.74 -1.30
N TRP A 101 -9.85 5.79 -1.70
CA TRP A 101 -11.16 6.05 -2.26
C TRP A 101 -12.07 6.78 -1.28
N ASN A 102 -12.08 6.38 -0.01
CA ASN A 102 -12.86 7.03 1.06
C ASN A 102 -12.55 8.53 1.20
N VAL A 103 -11.34 8.97 0.82
CA VAL A 103 -10.90 10.37 0.85
C VAL A 103 -11.07 11.07 -0.50
N LEU A 104 -10.72 10.40 -1.60
CA LEU A 104 -10.77 10.97 -2.96
C LEU A 104 -12.20 11.06 -3.50
N GLN A 105 -13.06 10.09 -3.22
CA GLN A 105 -14.38 9.99 -3.84
C GLN A 105 -15.25 11.24 -3.59
N PRO A 106 -15.34 11.80 -2.36
CA PRO A 106 -16.06 13.05 -2.14
C PRO A 106 -15.49 14.22 -2.96
N LYS A 107 -14.18 14.21 -3.21
CA LYS A 107 -13.44 15.23 -3.99
C LYS A 107 -13.53 15.03 -5.49
N ILE A 108 -13.89 13.84 -5.94
CA ILE A 108 -14.24 13.58 -7.33
C ILE A 108 -15.66 14.08 -7.59
N VAL A 109 -16.61 13.78 -6.68
CA VAL A 109 -18.01 14.23 -6.79
C VAL A 109 -18.16 15.74 -6.73
N ASP A 110 -17.41 16.42 -5.84
CA ASP A 110 -17.47 17.89 -5.76
C ASP A 110 -16.74 18.61 -6.91
N GLY A 111 -16.13 17.86 -7.82
CA GLY A 111 -15.41 18.36 -8.99
C GLY A 111 -14.00 18.86 -8.71
N THR A 112 -13.47 18.70 -7.48
CA THR A 112 -12.06 19.01 -7.18
C THR A 112 -11.13 18.21 -8.11
N PHE A 113 -11.40 16.92 -8.26
CA PHE A 113 -10.63 16.00 -9.11
C PHE A 113 -11.45 15.42 -10.26
N VAL A 114 -10.78 15.12 -11.37
CA VAL A 114 -11.35 14.41 -12.53
C VAL A 114 -10.45 13.23 -12.87
N ILE A 115 -10.99 12.00 -12.78
CA ILE A 115 -10.24 10.78 -13.09
C ILE A 115 -9.91 10.72 -14.57
N LYS A 116 -8.64 10.46 -14.92
CA LYS A 116 -8.17 10.44 -16.32
C LYS A 116 -7.80 9.05 -16.86
N ASN A 117 -7.69 8.03 -16.01
CA ASN A 117 -7.13 6.74 -16.41
C ASN A 117 -7.93 5.51 -15.97
N SER A 118 -9.18 5.65 -15.55
CA SER A 118 -10.05 4.51 -15.26
C SER A 118 -11.50 4.82 -15.54
N SER A 119 -12.06 4.16 -16.56
CA SER A 119 -13.48 4.27 -16.89
C SER A 119 -14.37 3.59 -15.85
N GLU A 120 -13.89 2.51 -15.21
CA GLU A 120 -14.60 1.83 -14.12
C GLU A 120 -14.72 2.75 -12.89
N ALA A 121 -13.64 3.46 -12.54
CA ALA A 121 -13.67 4.41 -11.43
C ALA A 121 -14.59 5.60 -11.73
N VAL A 122 -14.60 6.12 -12.98
CA VAL A 122 -15.55 7.15 -13.41
C VAL A 122 -16.99 6.65 -13.30
N ALA A 123 -17.27 5.41 -13.74
CA ALA A 123 -18.62 4.84 -13.64
C ALA A 123 -19.10 4.64 -12.19
N LEU A 124 -18.16 4.53 -11.25
CA LEU A 124 -18.41 4.34 -9.81
C LEU A 124 -18.21 5.61 -8.99
N GLN A 125 -17.88 6.76 -9.60
CA GLN A 125 -17.43 7.95 -8.88
C GLN A 125 -18.46 8.54 -7.91
N ASP A 126 -19.75 8.28 -8.11
CA ASP A 126 -20.82 8.73 -7.21
C ASP A 126 -21.08 7.76 -6.04
N LYS A 127 -20.30 6.68 -5.93
CA LYS A 127 -20.45 5.64 -4.91
C LYS A 127 -19.34 5.70 -3.87
N ALA A 128 -19.69 6.15 -2.66
CA ALA A 128 -18.73 6.30 -1.56
C ALA A 128 -18.12 4.98 -1.10
N THR A 129 -18.92 3.92 -0.96
CA THR A 129 -18.45 2.59 -0.50
C THR A 129 -18.54 1.59 -1.63
N LEU A 130 -17.40 1.06 -2.04
CA LEU A 130 -17.28 0.05 -3.08
C LEU A 130 -17.29 -1.35 -2.47
N THR A 131 -17.86 -2.31 -3.19
CA THR A 131 -17.64 -3.72 -2.88
C THR A 131 -16.24 -4.14 -3.32
N ARG A 132 -15.75 -5.28 -2.82
CA ARG A 132 -14.46 -5.84 -3.26
C ARG A 132 -14.43 -6.08 -4.77
N ASP A 133 -15.52 -6.56 -5.37
CA ASP A 133 -15.60 -6.81 -6.81
C ASP A 133 -15.55 -5.52 -7.63
N GLU A 134 -16.20 -4.46 -7.16
CA GLU A 134 -16.14 -3.13 -7.79
C GLU A 134 -14.73 -2.54 -7.71
N MET A 135 -14.09 -2.61 -6.55
CA MET A 135 -12.67 -2.25 -6.42
C MET A 135 -11.79 -3.10 -7.34
N GLY A 136 -12.06 -4.39 -7.45
CA GLY A 136 -11.32 -5.31 -8.32
C GLY A 136 -11.36 -4.90 -9.79
N LYS A 137 -12.49 -4.38 -10.28
CA LYS A 137 -12.59 -3.84 -11.66
C LYS A 137 -11.73 -2.61 -11.85
N ILE A 138 -11.76 -1.67 -10.90
CA ILE A 138 -10.92 -0.46 -10.95
C ILE A 138 -9.44 -0.85 -10.89
N ILE A 139 -9.05 -1.61 -9.87
CA ILE A 139 -7.68 -2.11 -9.70
C ILE A 139 -7.22 -2.84 -10.96
N GLY A 140 -8.07 -3.64 -11.60
CA GLY A 140 -7.73 -4.31 -12.86
C GLY A 140 -7.33 -3.37 -14.01
N GLN A 141 -7.89 -2.16 -14.06
CA GLN A 141 -7.50 -1.14 -15.05
C GLN A 141 -6.21 -0.40 -14.66
N VAL A 142 -5.95 -0.23 -13.36
CA VAL A 142 -4.90 0.65 -12.85
C VAL A 142 -3.79 -0.07 -12.08
N THR A 143 -3.73 -1.39 -12.16
CA THR A 143 -2.77 -2.18 -11.39
C THR A 143 -1.35 -1.99 -11.91
N THR A 144 -0.45 -1.81 -10.96
CA THR A 144 1.00 -1.82 -11.17
C THR A 144 1.59 -3.21 -10.99
N ASP A 145 0.82 -4.16 -10.48
CA ASP A 145 1.28 -5.49 -10.05
C ASP A 145 2.51 -5.44 -9.12
N TRP A 146 2.68 -4.32 -8.39
CA TRP A 146 3.87 -4.01 -7.60
C TRP A 146 5.19 -4.07 -8.38
N LYS A 147 5.15 -3.85 -9.69
CA LYS A 147 6.29 -3.97 -10.61
C LYS A 147 6.61 -2.62 -11.25
N PHE A 148 7.89 -2.26 -11.22
CA PHE A 148 8.40 -1.01 -11.79
C PHE A 148 8.03 -0.86 -13.27
N ASP A 149 8.36 -1.86 -14.10
CA ASP A 149 8.14 -1.78 -15.55
C ASP A 149 6.64 -1.76 -15.91
N VAL A 150 5.80 -2.48 -15.16
CA VAL A 150 4.34 -2.47 -15.36
C VAL A 150 3.78 -1.09 -15.05
N ALA A 151 4.19 -0.49 -13.93
CA ALA A 151 3.77 0.87 -13.55
C ALA A 151 4.22 1.92 -14.58
N LYS A 152 5.47 1.85 -15.05
CA LYS A 152 5.99 2.76 -16.07
C LYS A 152 5.24 2.66 -17.39
N ASN A 153 5.09 1.45 -17.91
CA ASN A 153 4.39 1.21 -19.18
C ASN A 153 2.92 1.67 -19.10
N LEU A 154 2.26 1.41 -17.98
CA LEU A 154 0.89 1.87 -17.75
C LEU A 154 0.81 3.40 -17.68
N ALA A 155 1.78 4.07 -17.04
CA ALA A 155 1.85 5.53 -17.02
C ALA A 155 2.07 6.14 -18.40
N GLU A 156 2.99 5.60 -19.19
CA GLU A 156 3.22 6.03 -20.57
C GLU A 156 1.97 5.83 -21.45
N ALA A 157 1.26 4.70 -21.28
CA ALA A 157 0.00 4.44 -21.97
C ALA A 157 -1.11 5.44 -21.56
N ASN A 158 -1.25 5.72 -20.26
CA ASN A 158 -2.22 6.67 -19.75
C ASN A 158 -1.95 8.09 -20.27
N LEU A 159 -0.69 8.54 -20.27
CA LEU A 159 -0.28 9.84 -20.81
C LEU A 159 -0.51 9.94 -22.32
N THR A 160 -0.28 8.86 -23.06
CA THR A 160 -0.54 8.79 -24.51
C THR A 160 -2.04 8.90 -24.82
N ALA A 161 -2.89 8.30 -23.98
CA ALA A 161 -4.34 8.32 -24.15
C ALA A 161 -5.00 9.62 -23.65
N THR A 162 -4.29 10.42 -22.85
CA THR A 162 -4.81 11.66 -22.26
C THR A 162 -4.56 12.85 -23.18
N GLU A 163 -5.60 13.65 -23.44
CA GLU A 163 -5.46 14.88 -24.22
C GLU A 163 -4.57 15.91 -23.51
N ASP A 164 -3.86 16.75 -24.26
CA ASP A 164 -2.96 17.76 -23.68
C ASP A 164 -3.66 18.72 -22.71
N ALA A 165 -4.95 19.02 -22.96
CA ALA A 165 -5.77 19.86 -22.08
C ALA A 165 -6.09 19.22 -20.71
N ASP A 166 -5.93 17.90 -20.61
CA ASP A 166 -6.15 17.11 -19.41
C ASP A 166 -4.84 16.79 -18.66
N LYS A 167 -3.74 17.45 -19.06
CA LYS A 167 -2.43 17.43 -18.37
C LYS A 167 -2.25 18.73 -17.57
N GLY A 168 -1.06 19.32 -17.54
CA GLY A 168 -0.77 20.51 -16.74
C GLY A 168 -0.30 20.15 -15.32
N ASN A 169 -1.02 20.57 -14.29
CA ASN A 169 -0.73 20.20 -12.89
C ASN A 169 -1.57 18.97 -12.51
N VAL A 170 -0.94 17.82 -12.35
CA VAL A 170 -1.64 16.53 -12.20
C VAL A 170 -1.43 15.90 -10.82
N PHE A 171 -2.37 15.08 -10.40
CA PHE A 171 -2.36 14.39 -9.12
C PHE A 171 -2.33 12.88 -9.34
N ILE A 172 -1.42 12.20 -8.66
CA ILE A 172 -1.10 10.79 -8.92
C ILE A 172 -1.16 10.01 -7.61
N LEU A 173 -2.16 9.14 -7.51
CA LEU A 173 -2.23 8.13 -6.46
C LEU A 173 -1.36 6.95 -6.87
N ALA A 174 -0.09 6.93 -6.47
CA ALA A 174 0.81 5.81 -6.69
C ALA A 174 0.89 4.94 -5.42
N PRO A 175 0.76 3.61 -5.54
CA PRO A 175 0.43 2.76 -4.40
C PRO A 175 1.63 2.44 -3.52
N ASN A 176 2.86 2.50 -4.04
CA ASN A 176 4.11 2.40 -3.26
C ASN A 176 5.29 3.11 -3.93
N ASP A 177 6.43 3.17 -3.24
CA ASP A 177 7.61 3.93 -3.66
C ASP A 177 8.23 3.47 -4.98
N GLY A 178 8.45 2.16 -5.16
CA GLY A 178 9.01 1.65 -6.41
C GLY A 178 8.17 2.01 -7.64
N THR A 179 6.85 1.86 -7.54
CA THR A 179 5.92 2.21 -8.63
C THR A 179 5.76 3.72 -8.77
N ALA A 180 5.77 4.47 -7.67
CA ALA A 180 5.72 5.93 -7.66
C ALA A 180 6.88 6.54 -8.45
N ARG A 181 8.11 6.05 -8.28
CA ARG A 181 9.26 6.52 -9.08
C ARG A 181 9.09 6.23 -10.56
N ALA A 182 8.64 5.01 -10.90
CA ALA A 182 8.41 4.61 -12.28
C ALA A 182 7.37 5.50 -12.98
N ILE A 183 6.28 5.81 -12.27
CA ILE A 183 5.21 6.69 -12.74
C ILE A 183 5.71 8.13 -12.82
N ALA A 184 6.38 8.63 -11.76
CA ALA A 184 6.92 9.99 -11.73
C ALA A 184 7.91 10.24 -12.88
N ASP A 185 8.79 9.28 -13.19
CA ASP A 185 9.72 9.38 -14.32
C ASP A 185 8.98 9.52 -15.67
N ALA A 186 7.87 8.79 -15.87
CA ALA A 186 7.05 8.90 -17.08
C ALA A 186 6.34 10.26 -17.17
N PHE A 187 5.73 10.72 -16.07
CA PHE A 187 5.05 12.01 -16.02
C PHE A 187 6.02 13.19 -16.16
N ALA A 188 7.22 13.11 -15.59
CA ALA A 188 8.25 14.14 -15.72
C ALA A 188 8.79 14.27 -17.16
N ALA A 189 8.69 13.21 -17.97
CA ALA A 189 9.13 13.21 -19.36
C ALA A 189 8.08 13.78 -20.32
N ASP A 190 6.81 13.90 -19.91
CA ASP A 190 5.75 14.46 -20.72
C ASP A 190 5.78 16.00 -20.65
N LYS A 191 6.04 16.64 -21.80
CA LYS A 191 6.19 18.11 -21.92
C LYS A 191 4.94 18.90 -21.51
N ASP A 192 3.77 18.27 -21.55
CA ASP A 192 2.48 18.92 -21.29
C ASP A 192 2.09 18.74 -19.80
N VAL A 193 2.83 17.91 -19.05
CA VAL A 193 2.80 17.87 -17.58
C VAL A 193 3.74 18.95 -17.04
N THR A 194 3.17 20.03 -16.51
CA THR A 194 3.93 21.17 -15.97
C THR A 194 4.35 20.97 -14.52
N SER A 195 3.60 20.17 -13.76
CA SER A 195 3.91 19.76 -12.40
C SER A 195 3.07 18.54 -12.01
N TYR A 196 3.51 17.81 -11.00
CA TYR A 196 2.74 16.69 -10.47
C TYR A 196 2.89 16.57 -8.95
N VAL A 197 1.84 16.04 -8.31
CA VAL A 197 1.87 15.56 -6.93
C VAL A 197 1.73 14.04 -6.97
N VAL A 198 2.72 13.31 -6.46
CA VAL A 198 2.76 11.85 -6.49
C VAL A 198 3.02 11.27 -5.11
N THR A 199 2.22 10.27 -4.76
CA THR A 199 2.23 9.57 -3.47
C THR A 199 3.12 8.33 -3.51
N GLY A 200 3.30 7.67 -2.37
CA GLY A 200 4.05 6.42 -2.25
C GLY A 200 3.90 5.82 -0.85
N GLN A 201 4.59 4.72 -0.59
CA GLN A 201 4.74 4.11 0.73
C GLN A 201 6.01 3.26 0.76
N ASP A 202 6.45 2.92 1.97
CA ASP A 202 7.60 2.07 2.34
C ASP A 202 8.87 2.86 2.72
N ALA A 203 8.98 4.14 2.33
CA ALA A 203 10.19 4.94 2.53
C ALA A 203 11.44 4.22 1.99
N GLU A 204 11.38 3.71 0.77
CA GLU A 204 12.54 3.14 0.09
C GLU A 204 13.61 4.22 -0.11
N ILE A 205 14.88 3.86 0.10
CA ILE A 205 16.02 4.79 -0.02
C ILE A 205 15.97 5.63 -1.32
N PRO A 206 15.72 5.06 -2.52
CA PRO A 206 15.67 5.86 -3.73
C PRO A 206 14.47 6.82 -3.77
N SER A 207 13.33 6.46 -3.16
CA SER A 207 12.16 7.34 -3.06
C SER A 207 12.36 8.45 -2.04
N VAL A 208 13.03 8.18 -0.94
CA VAL A 208 13.44 9.21 0.02
C VAL A 208 14.38 10.22 -0.67
N GLN A 209 15.32 9.75 -1.51
CA GLN A 209 16.14 10.65 -2.32
C GLN A 209 15.29 11.43 -3.33
N TYR A 210 14.31 10.79 -4.00
CA TYR A 210 13.37 11.50 -4.89
C TYR A 210 12.58 12.58 -4.13
N ILE A 211 12.17 12.36 -2.88
CA ILE A 211 11.49 13.36 -2.05
C ILE A 211 12.40 14.54 -1.74
N ILE A 212 13.66 14.26 -1.36
CA ILE A 212 14.67 15.30 -1.12
C ILE A 212 14.89 16.15 -2.39
N ASP A 213 15.00 15.49 -3.54
CA ASP A 213 15.22 16.11 -4.85
C ASP A 213 13.96 16.76 -5.46
N GLY A 214 12.78 16.57 -4.85
CA GLY A 214 11.51 17.10 -5.34
C GLY A 214 10.89 16.35 -6.53
N LYS A 215 11.31 15.09 -6.77
CA LYS A 215 10.81 14.21 -7.84
C LYS A 215 9.67 13.28 -7.39
N GLN A 216 9.50 13.07 -6.09
CA GLN A 216 8.36 12.39 -5.49
C GLN A 216 7.83 13.27 -4.34
N SER A 217 6.52 13.35 -4.14
CA SER A 217 5.97 14.36 -3.21
C SER A 217 5.93 13.87 -1.77
N MET A 218 5.58 12.60 -1.56
CA MET A 218 5.52 11.98 -0.24
C MET A 218 5.71 10.47 -0.32
N THR A 219 5.96 9.87 0.85
CA THR A 219 5.86 8.43 1.09
C THR A 219 5.20 8.21 2.45
N VAL A 220 4.48 7.10 2.61
CA VAL A 220 4.02 6.65 3.94
C VAL A 220 5.08 5.72 4.54
N LEU A 221 5.71 6.15 5.63
CA LEU A 221 6.59 5.32 6.45
C LEU A 221 5.77 4.29 7.22
N LYS A 222 6.11 3.03 6.95
CA LYS A 222 5.73 1.87 7.74
C LYS A 222 7.00 1.38 8.43
N ASP A 223 7.15 1.66 9.73
CA ASP A 223 8.38 1.29 10.45
C ASP A 223 8.47 -0.22 10.64
N VAL A 224 9.16 -0.90 9.73
CA VAL A 224 9.32 -2.36 9.70
C VAL A 224 9.97 -2.89 11.00
N ARG A 225 10.73 -2.07 11.74
CA ARG A 225 11.30 -2.49 13.04
C ARG A 225 10.19 -2.84 14.02
N THR A 226 9.10 -2.06 14.04
CA THR A 226 7.92 -2.31 14.86
C THR A 226 7.22 -3.59 14.42
N LEU A 227 6.99 -3.75 13.12
CA LEU A 227 6.30 -4.94 12.59
C LEU A 227 7.06 -6.24 12.90
N VAL A 228 8.39 -6.22 12.75
CA VAL A 228 9.26 -7.36 13.11
C VAL A 228 9.21 -7.63 14.61
N SER A 229 9.28 -6.59 15.45
CA SER A 229 9.18 -6.73 16.91
C SER A 229 7.83 -7.34 17.33
N ASP A 230 6.73 -6.89 16.73
CA ASP A 230 5.39 -7.40 17.00
C ASP A 230 5.24 -8.86 16.58
N ALA A 231 5.80 -9.26 15.44
CA ALA A 231 5.79 -10.66 14.99
C ALA A 231 6.60 -11.58 15.91
N ILE A 232 7.77 -11.14 16.36
CA ILE A 232 8.58 -11.88 17.34
C ILE A 232 7.82 -12.01 18.66
N ALA A 233 7.23 -10.91 19.16
CA ALA A 233 6.46 -10.92 20.40
C ALA A 233 5.24 -11.86 20.32
N ALA A 234 4.51 -11.84 19.21
CA ALA A 234 3.38 -12.74 18.97
C ALA A 234 3.82 -14.21 18.90
N ALA A 235 4.94 -14.50 18.25
CA ALA A 235 5.49 -15.85 18.20
C ALA A 235 5.92 -16.34 19.58
N ILE A 236 6.61 -15.52 20.37
CA ILE A 236 7.00 -15.85 21.75
C ILE A 236 5.77 -16.13 22.61
N ALA A 237 4.73 -15.30 22.52
CA ALA A 237 3.49 -15.50 23.27
C ALA A 237 2.90 -16.90 23.02
N TYR A 238 2.85 -17.34 21.76
CA TYR A 238 2.38 -18.69 21.42
C TYR A 238 3.31 -19.80 21.93
N LEU A 239 4.63 -19.62 21.84
CA LEU A 239 5.61 -20.58 22.36
C LEU A 239 5.51 -20.75 23.88
N GLU A 240 5.11 -19.69 24.60
CA GLU A 240 4.89 -19.69 26.04
C GLU A 240 3.46 -20.17 26.43
N GLY A 241 2.64 -20.56 25.45
CA GLY A 241 1.28 -21.05 25.69
C GLY A 241 0.24 -19.96 25.97
N SER A 242 0.55 -18.72 25.61
CA SER A 242 -0.34 -17.56 25.73
C SER A 242 -0.80 -17.03 24.36
N ALA A 243 -1.73 -16.08 24.36
CA ALA A 243 -2.19 -15.41 23.14
C ALA A 243 -1.51 -14.02 23.01
N PRO A 244 -1.15 -13.59 21.78
CA PRO A 244 -0.66 -12.23 21.54
C PRO A 244 -1.71 -11.17 21.94
N GLU A 245 -1.24 -9.96 22.24
CA GLU A 245 -2.13 -8.80 22.46
C GLU A 245 -2.99 -8.53 21.23
N GLN A 246 -4.27 -8.20 21.41
CA GLN A 246 -5.19 -7.92 20.30
C GLN A 246 -5.91 -6.59 20.56
N THR A 247 -5.95 -5.72 19.54
CA THR A 247 -6.69 -4.45 19.58
C THR A 247 -7.68 -4.30 18.43
N ALA A 248 -7.57 -5.14 17.39
CA ALA A 248 -8.43 -5.13 16.22
C ALA A 248 -8.65 -6.55 15.66
N THR A 249 -9.45 -6.64 14.61
CA THR A 249 -9.58 -7.84 13.77
C THR A 249 -9.61 -7.46 12.30
N TYR A 250 -9.23 -8.40 11.44
CA TYR A 250 -9.37 -8.28 9.99
C TYR A 250 -10.10 -9.49 9.44
N ASN A 251 -11.23 -9.26 8.76
CA ASN A 251 -11.98 -10.34 8.14
C ASN A 251 -11.21 -10.90 6.94
N ASN A 252 -10.95 -12.20 6.95
CA ASN A 252 -10.22 -12.87 5.87
C ASN A 252 -11.12 -13.60 4.86
N GLY A 253 -12.45 -13.43 4.96
CA GLY A 253 -13.46 -14.16 4.20
C GLY A 253 -14.15 -15.28 4.99
N VAL A 254 -13.52 -15.78 6.06
CA VAL A 254 -14.08 -16.87 6.89
C VAL A 254 -14.15 -16.48 8.36
N ILE A 255 -13.09 -15.89 8.90
CA ILE A 255 -13.00 -15.45 10.29
C ILE A 255 -12.50 -14.01 10.39
N ASP A 256 -12.81 -13.40 11.53
CA ASP A 256 -12.21 -12.14 11.96
C ASP A 256 -10.88 -12.45 12.67
N VAL A 257 -9.78 -12.37 11.93
CA VAL A 257 -8.45 -12.73 12.43
C VAL A 257 -7.98 -11.68 13.45
N PRO A 258 -7.59 -12.07 14.67
CA PRO A 258 -7.00 -11.18 15.67
C PRO A 258 -5.79 -10.40 15.16
N ALA A 259 -5.72 -9.11 15.46
CA ALA A 259 -4.59 -8.27 15.06
C ALA A 259 -4.31 -7.12 16.06
N LYS A 260 -3.12 -6.55 15.93
CA LYS A 260 -2.72 -5.27 16.53
C LYS A 260 -2.03 -4.45 15.43
N PRO A 261 -2.75 -3.60 14.69
CA PRO A 261 -2.16 -2.85 13.60
C PRO A 261 -1.18 -1.79 14.11
N SER A 262 0.00 -1.74 13.50
CA SER A 262 0.98 -0.69 13.70
C SER A 262 0.59 0.60 12.97
N VAL A 263 0.84 1.75 13.62
CA VAL A 263 0.60 3.07 13.03
C VAL A 263 1.57 3.37 11.89
N VAL A 264 1.17 4.31 11.03
CA VAL A 264 1.96 4.77 9.89
C VAL A 264 2.18 6.27 9.93
N VAL A 265 3.20 6.77 9.23
CA VAL A 265 3.57 8.20 9.26
C VAL A 265 3.74 8.71 7.83
N THR A 266 3.03 9.80 7.47
CA THR A 266 3.30 10.52 6.23
C THR A 266 4.65 11.22 6.31
N VAL A 267 5.49 10.98 5.32
CA VAL A 267 6.81 11.58 5.18
C VAL A 267 6.89 12.38 3.90
N ASP A 268 7.26 13.65 4.00
CA ASP A 268 7.62 14.52 2.89
C ASP A 268 8.88 15.31 3.21
N LYS A 269 9.25 16.25 2.33
CA LYS A 269 10.46 17.06 2.49
C LYS A 269 10.51 17.84 3.82
N SER A 270 9.37 18.17 4.42
CA SER A 270 9.31 18.96 5.66
C SER A 270 9.69 18.18 6.91
N ASN A 271 9.52 16.85 6.90
CA ASN A 271 9.74 16.01 8.08
C ASN A 271 10.66 14.81 7.83
N VAL A 272 11.19 14.61 6.61
CA VAL A 272 12.07 13.47 6.24
C VAL A 272 13.22 13.25 7.22
N LYS A 273 13.88 14.31 7.68
CA LYS A 273 14.96 14.22 8.66
C LYS A 273 14.46 13.68 10.01
N ALA A 274 13.38 14.25 10.53
CA ALA A 274 12.82 13.83 11.82
C ALA A 274 12.27 12.40 11.77
N ALA A 275 11.53 12.06 10.71
CA ALA A 275 10.84 10.79 10.58
C ALA A 275 11.77 9.61 10.28
N LEU A 276 12.84 9.82 9.50
CA LEU A 276 13.71 8.72 9.04
C LEU A 276 15.10 8.72 9.66
N ILE A 277 15.67 9.89 9.97
CA ILE A 277 17.05 9.98 10.46
C ILE A 277 17.07 10.09 11.98
N ASP A 278 16.35 11.06 12.54
CA ASP A 278 16.35 11.28 13.99
C ASP A 278 15.64 10.13 14.74
N SER A 279 14.75 9.39 14.06
CA SER A 279 14.15 8.14 14.55
C SER A 279 15.09 6.92 14.50
N GLY A 280 16.26 7.06 13.88
CA GLY A 280 17.24 6.00 13.65
C GLY A 280 16.80 4.94 12.66
N TYR A 281 15.82 5.21 11.80
CA TYR A 281 15.37 4.27 10.76
C TYR A 281 16.44 4.10 9.66
N TYR A 282 17.00 5.22 9.21
CA TYR A 282 18.16 5.29 8.32
C TYR A 282 19.25 6.19 8.88
N THR A 283 20.43 6.10 8.27
CA THR A 283 21.56 6.98 8.56
C THR A 283 21.63 8.09 7.50
N ALA A 284 22.08 9.29 7.90
CA ALA A 284 22.06 10.46 7.04
C ALA A 284 22.97 10.33 5.80
N ASP A 285 24.06 9.56 5.91
CA ASP A 285 25.04 9.34 4.82
C ASP A 285 24.48 8.53 3.65
N MET A 286 23.32 7.91 3.82
CA MET A 286 22.60 7.24 2.73
C MET A 286 21.96 8.21 1.73
N PHE A 287 21.90 9.51 2.07
CA PHE A 287 21.20 10.52 1.30
C PHE A 287 22.07 11.75 1.02
N THR A 288 21.77 12.43 -0.07
CA THR A 288 22.39 13.73 -0.42
C THR A 288 21.35 14.83 -0.34
N GLY A 289 21.74 16.00 0.20
CA GLY A 289 20.87 17.19 0.21
C GLY A 289 19.72 17.16 1.22
N LEU A 290 19.85 16.38 2.31
CA LEU A 290 18.87 16.38 3.40
C LEU A 290 18.58 17.82 3.89
N PRO A 291 17.29 18.19 4.06
CA PRO A 291 16.88 19.52 4.47
C PRO A 291 17.12 19.82 5.96
#